data_AF-A0A938NK23-F1
#
_entry.id   AF-A0A938NK23-F1
#
_cell.length_a   1.000
_cell.length_b   1.000
_cell.length_c   1.000
_cell.angle_alpha   90.00
_cell.angle_beta   90.00
_cell.angle_gamma   90.00
#
_symmetry.space_group_name_H-M   'P 1'
#
loop_
_entity.id
_entity.type
_entity.pdbx_description
1 polymer ?
#
loop_
_entity_poly.entity_id
_entity_poly.type
_entity_poly.pdbx_seq_one_letter_code
_entity_poly.pdbx_strand_id
1 'polypeptide(L)'
;MSPIDIIILPSYKGSTLRGGFGYAFKRVVCAIRDKECIDCLLKEKCVYSYVFETPPPSDTKIMRKYTSAPHPFVIEPPMEKRRGYKTGDEIRFGLTLIGRAIDYLPYFIYTFDELGRIGIGKGKAKYELKTVKSVKMLDDSVKAYETIYDSDAKTLKSFAIQFLSQPSLSYLSLSSRHSYLSLSFLTPTRILYNGHLTLDLEFHILIRNLLRRL
;
A
#
# COMPACT_ATOMS: atom_id res chain seq x y z
N MET A 1 -12.62 -5.93 6.16
CA MET A 1 -12.64 -6.05 7.64
C MET A 1 -14.00 -5.63 8.17
N SER A 2 -14.41 -6.15 9.33
CA SER A 2 -15.68 -5.83 9.97
C SER A 2 -15.47 -5.30 11.40
N PRO A 3 -16.06 -4.16 11.78
CA PRO A 3 -15.95 -3.61 13.13
C PRO A 3 -16.53 -4.54 14.21
N ILE A 4 -15.81 -4.65 15.33
CA ILE A 4 -16.32 -5.25 16.58
C ILE A 4 -16.90 -4.12 17.45
N ASP A 5 -16.12 -3.04 17.60
CA ASP A 5 -16.53 -1.81 18.29
C ASP A 5 -17.00 -0.75 17.28
N ILE A 6 -17.59 0.35 17.77
CA ILE A 6 -17.86 1.52 16.92
C ILE A 6 -16.53 2.17 16.53
N ILE A 7 -16.26 2.24 15.22
CA ILE A 7 -15.03 2.86 14.68
C ILE A 7 -15.35 4.23 14.12
N ILE A 8 -14.64 5.24 14.59
CA ILE A 8 -14.65 6.60 14.00
C ILE A 8 -13.32 6.86 13.31
N LEU A 9 -13.35 6.94 11.98
CA LEU A 9 -12.21 7.23 11.12
C LEU A 9 -12.31 8.66 10.54
N PRO A 10 -11.17 9.26 10.13
CA PRO A 10 -11.19 10.45 9.27
C PRO A 10 -11.86 10.13 7.93
N SER A 11 -12.29 11.19 7.22
CA SER A 11 -12.86 11.07 5.87
C SER A 11 -11.90 10.34 4.93
N TYR A 12 -10.62 10.74 4.92
CA TYR A 12 -9.54 10.04 4.24
C TYR A 12 -8.87 9.02 5.17
N LYS A 13 -9.06 7.73 4.87
CA LYS A 13 -8.63 6.62 5.74
C LYS A 13 -7.19 6.18 5.50
N GLY A 14 -6.56 6.61 4.40
CA GLY A 14 -5.26 6.12 3.97
C GLY A 14 -4.16 6.35 5.00
N SER A 15 -4.13 7.52 5.64
CA SER A 15 -3.16 7.82 6.70
C SER A 15 -3.35 6.94 7.94
N THR A 16 -4.60 6.65 8.32
CA THR A 16 -4.91 5.80 9.47
C THR A 16 -4.57 4.34 9.20
N LEU A 17 -4.92 3.82 8.01
CA LEU A 17 -4.57 2.45 7.60
C LEU A 17 -3.07 2.27 7.50
N ARG A 18 -2.36 3.19 6.83
CA ARG A 18 -0.90 3.12 6.66
C ARG A 18 -0.16 3.23 7.99
N GLY A 19 -0.56 4.17 8.85
CA GLY A 19 0.05 4.36 10.17
C GLY A 19 -0.19 3.17 11.09
N GLY A 20 -1.44 2.69 11.16
CA GLY A 20 -1.79 1.50 11.93
C GLY A 20 -1.04 0.26 11.44
N PHE A 21 -0.99 0.04 10.13
CA PHE A 21 -0.23 -1.04 9.52
C PHE A 21 1.26 -0.96 9.89
N GLY A 22 1.91 0.20 9.76
CA GLY A 22 3.34 0.33 10.10
C GLY A 22 3.66 0.04 11.56
N TYR A 23 2.84 0.55 12.47
CA TYR A 23 2.98 0.25 13.90
C TYR A 23 2.82 -1.25 14.19
N ALA A 24 1.75 -1.86 13.66
CA ALA A 24 1.50 -3.29 13.86
C ALA A 24 2.59 -4.15 13.19
N PHE A 25 3.03 -3.80 11.98
CA PHE A 25 4.04 -4.54 11.22
C PHE A 25 5.37 -4.56 11.98
N LYS A 26 5.81 -3.41 12.51
CA LYS A 26 7.01 -3.35 13.37
C LYS A 26 6.88 -4.32 14.54
N ARG A 27 5.73 -4.37 15.22
CA ARG A 27 5.51 -5.31 16.33
C ARG A 27 5.58 -6.77 15.87
N VAL A 28 5.00 -7.10 14.72
CA VAL A 28 4.92 -8.47 14.20
C VAL A 28 6.30 -8.99 13.77
N VAL A 29 7.06 -8.23 12.99
CA VAL A 29 8.26 -8.74 12.31
C VAL A 29 9.60 -8.26 12.90
N CYS A 30 9.62 -7.20 13.71
CA CYS A 30 10.86 -6.65 14.24
C CYS A 30 11.30 -7.37 15.51
N ALA A 31 12.48 -7.99 15.47
CA ALA A 31 13.10 -8.65 16.62
C ALA A 31 13.73 -7.68 17.65
N ILE A 32 14.16 -6.48 17.20
CA ILE A 32 14.87 -5.49 18.03
C ILE A 32 14.08 -4.18 17.99
N ARG A 33 13.04 -4.06 18.82
CA ARG A 33 12.06 -2.97 18.74
C ARG A 33 12.57 -1.63 19.28
N ASP A 34 13.54 -1.68 20.20
CA ASP A 34 14.05 -0.53 20.95
C ASP A 34 15.26 0.15 20.30
N LYS A 35 15.57 -0.19 19.05
CA LYS A 35 16.63 0.46 18.26
C LYS A 35 16.07 1.07 16.99
N GLU A 36 16.72 2.14 16.55
CA GLU A 36 16.51 2.68 15.21
C GLU A 36 17.05 1.71 14.16
N CYS A 37 16.38 1.64 13.01
CA CYS A 37 16.74 0.68 11.97
C CYS A 37 18.13 0.96 11.38
N ILE A 38 18.58 2.22 11.38
CA ILE A 38 19.89 2.61 10.84
C ILE A 38 21.06 1.97 11.61
N ASP A 39 20.90 1.79 12.92
CA ASP A 39 21.88 1.21 13.85
C ASP A 39 21.62 -0.28 14.13
N CYS A 40 20.66 -0.88 13.42
CA CYS A 40 20.26 -2.26 13.62
C CYS A 40 21.16 -3.23 12.84
N LEU A 41 21.72 -4.23 13.53
CA LEU A 41 22.55 -5.28 12.92
C LEU A 41 21.80 -6.06 11.84
N LEU A 42 20.48 -6.15 11.93
CA LEU A 42 19.64 -6.91 11.00
C LEU A 42 19.15 -6.10 9.79
N LYS A 43 19.50 -4.81 9.66
CA LYS A 43 18.87 -3.87 8.71
C LYS A 43 18.81 -4.37 7.26
N GLU A 44 19.85 -5.06 6.79
CA GLU A 44 19.96 -5.54 5.40
C GLU A 44 19.05 -6.74 5.09
N LYS A 45 18.71 -7.54 6.11
CA LYS A 45 17.90 -8.76 5.96
C LYS A 45 16.55 -8.67 6.67
N CYS A 46 16.29 -7.58 7.39
CA CYS A 46 15.08 -7.41 8.16
C CYS A 46 13.89 -7.09 7.23
N VAL A 47 12.82 -7.87 7.37
CA VAL A 47 11.57 -7.67 6.60
C VAL A 47 10.98 -6.28 6.87
N TYR A 48 11.01 -5.81 8.13
CA TYR A 48 10.55 -4.45 8.47
C TYR A 48 11.37 -3.39 7.72
N SER A 49 12.70 -3.50 7.78
CA SER A 49 13.60 -2.57 7.09
C SER A 49 13.31 -2.55 5.58
N TYR A 50 13.19 -3.71 4.94
CA TYR A 50 12.88 -3.79 3.50
C TYR A 50 11.53 -3.15 3.14
N VAL A 51 10.46 -3.48 3.89
CA VAL A 51 9.09 -3.03 3.56
C VAL A 51 8.84 -1.58 3.92
N PHE A 52 9.36 -1.09 5.06
CA PHE A 52 8.97 0.18 5.66
C PHE A 52 10.05 1.26 5.71
N GLU A 53 11.32 0.89 5.88
CA GLU A 53 12.42 1.86 5.80
C GLU A 53 12.92 1.99 4.36
N THR A 54 12.91 0.85 3.64
CA THR A 54 13.28 0.66 2.25
C THR A 54 14.55 1.46 1.89
N PRO A 55 15.70 1.16 2.54
CA PRO A 55 16.93 1.89 2.27
C PRO A 55 17.32 1.73 0.78
N PRO A 56 17.84 2.80 0.14
CA PRO A 56 18.30 2.68 -1.23
C PRO A 56 19.44 1.66 -1.33
N PRO A 57 19.56 0.92 -2.45
CA PRO A 57 20.69 0.02 -2.67
C PRO A 57 22.03 0.75 -2.49
N SER A 58 23.03 0.06 -1.95
CA SER A 58 24.35 0.63 -1.67
C SER A 58 25.15 0.99 -2.93
N ASP A 59 24.78 0.45 -4.10
CA ASP A 59 25.47 0.66 -5.38
C ASP A 59 24.91 1.83 -6.22
N THR A 60 23.84 2.49 -5.77
CA THR A 60 23.12 3.43 -6.63
C THR A 60 23.90 4.75 -6.81
N LYS A 61 24.31 5.02 -8.06
CA LYS A 61 24.90 6.32 -8.47
C LYS A 61 23.86 7.44 -8.54
N ILE A 62 22.58 7.07 -8.71
CA ILE A 62 21.41 7.95 -8.82
C ILE A 62 20.61 7.80 -7.53
N MET A 63 19.96 8.85 -7.02
CA MET A 63 19.18 8.86 -5.76
C MET A 63 19.93 8.97 -4.42
N ARG A 64 21.24 9.29 -4.40
CA ARG A 64 22.03 9.49 -3.15
C ARG A 64 21.46 10.52 -2.14
N LYS A 65 20.58 11.41 -2.58
CA LYS A 65 19.94 12.44 -1.73
C LYS A 65 18.63 11.97 -1.08
N TYR A 66 18.12 10.79 -1.41
CA TYR A 66 16.87 10.27 -0.85
C TYR A 66 17.16 9.27 0.26
N THR A 67 16.44 9.42 1.36
CA THR A 67 16.59 8.57 2.55
C THR A 67 15.97 7.18 2.39
N SER A 68 15.06 7.01 1.42
CA SER A 68 14.38 5.74 1.15
C SER A 68 14.00 5.60 -0.32
N ALA A 69 14.11 4.39 -0.86
CA ALA A 69 13.49 4.02 -2.12
C ALA A 69 11.95 3.91 -1.96
N PRO A 70 11.19 3.87 -3.07
CA PRO A 70 9.74 3.67 -3.00
C PRO A 70 9.38 2.38 -2.26
N HIS A 71 8.54 2.48 -1.24
CA HIS A 71 8.11 1.30 -0.51
C HIS A 71 7.44 0.30 -1.45
N PRO A 72 7.73 -1.00 -1.34
CA PRO A 72 7.28 -2.02 -2.29
C PRO A 72 5.81 -2.44 -2.04
N PHE A 73 4.98 -1.53 -1.52
CA PHE A 73 3.56 -1.75 -1.32
C PHE A 73 2.73 -0.46 -1.37
N VAL A 74 1.47 -0.59 -1.74
CA VAL A 74 0.47 0.49 -1.72
C VAL A 74 -0.75 0.02 -0.93
N ILE A 75 -1.23 0.85 0.00
CA ILE A 75 -2.52 0.67 0.66
C ILE A 75 -3.50 1.67 0.04
N GLU A 76 -4.50 1.16 -0.66
CA GLU A 76 -5.52 1.95 -1.32
C GLU A 76 -6.72 2.09 -0.38
N PRO A 77 -6.98 3.28 0.20
CA PRO A 77 -8.09 3.42 1.13
C PRO A 77 -9.43 3.23 0.41
N PRO A 78 -10.52 2.94 1.16
CA PRO A 78 -11.86 3.01 0.60
C PRO A 78 -12.13 4.43 0.05
N MET A 79 -12.77 4.52 -1.13
CA MET A 79 -13.10 5.81 -1.78
C MET A 79 -14.22 6.59 -1.09
N GLU A 80 -14.94 5.96 -0.15
CA GLU A 80 -15.99 6.61 0.61
C GLU A 80 -15.44 7.64 1.62
N LYS A 81 -16.24 8.68 1.88
CA LYS A 81 -15.94 9.72 2.90
C LYS A 81 -16.59 9.45 4.26
N ARG A 82 -17.32 8.33 4.41
CA ARG A 82 -17.97 7.92 5.67
C ARG A 82 -16.96 7.87 6.80
N ARG A 83 -17.39 8.28 7.99
CA ARG A 83 -16.52 8.38 9.18
C ARG A 83 -16.86 7.36 10.27
N GLY A 84 -18.13 7.03 10.45
CA GLY A 84 -18.59 6.13 11.51
C GLY A 84 -19.01 4.76 10.97
N TYR A 85 -18.51 3.70 11.62
CA TYR A 85 -18.81 2.31 11.32
C TYR A 85 -19.24 1.59 12.60
N LYS A 86 -20.34 0.85 12.53
CA LYS A 86 -20.89 0.01 13.60
C LYS A 86 -20.65 -1.47 13.29
N THR A 87 -20.88 -2.32 14.28
CA THR A 87 -20.89 -3.76 14.10
C THR A 87 -21.82 -4.16 12.95
N GLY A 88 -21.35 -5.06 12.08
CA GLY A 88 -22.05 -5.46 10.86
C GLY A 88 -21.74 -4.62 9.62
N ASP A 89 -21.09 -3.45 9.76
CA ASP A 89 -20.53 -2.75 8.60
C ASP A 89 -19.30 -3.51 8.04
N GLU A 90 -18.93 -3.17 6.81
CA GLU A 90 -17.69 -3.62 6.19
C GLU A 90 -16.84 -2.44 5.74
N ILE A 91 -15.53 -2.54 5.99
CA ILE A 91 -14.53 -1.63 5.44
C ILE A 91 -13.63 -2.43 4.50
N ARG A 92 -13.59 -2.04 3.22
CA ARG A 92 -12.81 -2.69 2.16
C ARG A 92 -11.76 -1.73 1.61
N PHE A 93 -10.51 -2.16 1.59
CA PHE A 93 -9.37 -1.38 1.11
C PHE A 93 -8.45 -2.28 0.26
N GLY A 94 -7.69 -1.67 -0.64
CA GLY A 94 -6.76 -2.37 -1.52
C GLY A 94 -5.37 -2.49 -0.92
N LEU A 95 -4.67 -3.55 -1.28
CA LEU A 95 -3.24 -3.76 -1.02
C LEU A 95 -2.59 -4.21 -2.33
N THR A 96 -1.59 -3.47 -2.77
CA THR A 96 -0.73 -3.84 -3.89
C THR A 96 0.66 -4.14 -3.36
N LEU A 97 1.22 -5.30 -3.69
CA LEU A 97 2.58 -5.69 -3.34
C LEU A 97 3.44 -5.73 -4.60
N ILE A 98 4.68 -5.24 -4.50
CA ILE A 98 5.57 -5.04 -5.64
C ILE A 98 6.88 -5.79 -5.40
N GLY A 99 7.34 -6.53 -6.42
CA GLY A 99 8.59 -7.29 -6.37
C GLY A 99 8.61 -8.28 -5.19
N ARG A 100 9.74 -8.34 -4.46
CA ARG A 100 9.92 -9.28 -3.33
C ARG A 100 8.95 -9.06 -2.16
N ALA A 101 8.18 -7.97 -2.14
CA ALA A 101 7.15 -7.80 -1.11
C ALA A 101 6.02 -8.84 -1.21
N ILE A 102 5.83 -9.42 -2.40
CA ILE A 102 4.83 -10.47 -2.64
C ILE A 102 5.10 -11.70 -1.77
N ASP A 103 6.37 -12.08 -1.61
CA ASP A 103 6.80 -13.20 -0.77
C ASP A 103 6.45 -12.99 0.72
N TYR A 104 6.27 -11.74 1.12
CA TYR A 104 5.93 -11.35 2.49
C TYR A 104 4.42 -11.19 2.72
N LEU A 105 3.55 -11.51 1.74
CA LEU A 105 2.10 -11.43 1.89
C LEU A 105 1.56 -12.04 3.19
N PRO A 106 2.02 -13.23 3.67
CA PRO A 106 1.55 -13.77 4.94
C PRO A 106 1.75 -12.81 6.12
N TYR A 107 2.87 -12.09 6.16
CA TYR A 107 3.13 -11.08 7.20
C TYR A 107 2.20 -9.88 7.09
N PHE A 108 1.84 -9.45 5.87
CA PHE A 108 0.86 -8.37 5.67
C PHE A 108 -0.51 -8.78 6.20
N ILE A 109 -1.00 -9.97 5.82
CA ILE A 109 -2.31 -10.49 6.25
C ILE A 109 -2.34 -10.60 7.77
N TYR A 110 -1.34 -11.27 8.36
CA TYR A 110 -1.26 -11.43 9.81
C TYR A 110 -1.18 -10.08 10.54
N THR A 111 -0.48 -9.10 9.96
CA THR A 111 -0.42 -7.75 10.54
C THR A 111 -1.76 -7.04 10.51
N PHE A 112 -2.55 -7.18 9.45
CA PHE A 112 -3.90 -6.59 9.42
C PHE A 112 -4.86 -7.30 10.38
N ASP A 113 -4.69 -8.61 10.61
CA ASP A 113 -5.42 -9.33 11.66
C ASP A 113 -5.03 -8.82 13.05
N GLU A 114 -3.73 -8.73 13.35
CA GLU A 114 -3.21 -8.26 14.62
C GLU A 114 -3.54 -6.78 14.88
N LEU A 115 -3.52 -5.93 13.85
CA LEU A 115 -3.99 -4.54 13.93
C LEU A 115 -5.46 -4.46 14.36
N GLY A 116 -6.30 -5.40 13.93
CA GLY A 116 -7.70 -5.49 14.36
C GLY A 116 -7.85 -5.71 15.87
N ARG A 117 -6.93 -6.47 16.47
CA ARG A 117 -6.87 -6.74 17.92
C ARG A 117 -6.26 -5.59 18.72
N ILE A 118 -5.21 -4.98 18.19
CA ILE A 118 -4.57 -3.77 18.75
C ILE A 118 -5.56 -2.60 18.74
N GLY A 119 -6.36 -2.51 17.69
CA GLY A 119 -7.32 -1.44 17.45
C GLY A 119 -6.80 -0.34 16.53
N ILE A 120 -7.73 0.29 15.80
CA ILE A 120 -7.44 1.32 14.79
C ILE A 120 -8.05 2.69 15.13
N GLY A 121 -7.41 3.75 14.65
CA GLY A 121 -7.86 5.12 14.84
C GLY A 121 -7.63 5.64 16.27
N LYS A 122 -8.16 6.83 16.56
CA LYS A 122 -7.95 7.50 17.87
C LYS A 122 -8.48 6.68 19.05
N GLY A 123 -9.63 6.03 18.86
CA GLY A 123 -10.26 5.21 19.90
C GLY A 123 -9.71 3.80 20.03
N LYS A 124 -8.71 3.41 19.21
CA LYS A 124 -8.22 2.02 19.10
C LYS A 124 -9.37 1.01 19.03
N ALA A 125 -10.37 1.32 18.21
CA ALA A 125 -11.55 0.49 18.07
C ALA A 125 -11.18 -0.81 17.35
N LYS A 126 -11.71 -1.95 17.83
CA LYS A 126 -11.34 -3.27 17.32
C LYS A 126 -12.16 -3.65 16.09
N TYR A 127 -11.55 -4.46 15.25
CA TYR A 127 -12.18 -5.05 14.07
C TYR A 127 -11.64 -6.45 13.83
N GLU A 128 -12.34 -7.21 12.98
CA GLU A 128 -11.89 -8.50 12.48
C GLU A 128 -11.55 -8.45 10.98
N LEU A 129 -10.41 -9.02 10.60
CA LEU A 129 -10.06 -9.20 9.20
C LEU A 129 -10.79 -10.42 8.63
N LYS A 130 -11.98 -10.21 8.05
CA LYS A 130 -12.82 -11.29 7.50
C LYS A 130 -12.17 -12.07 6.35
N THR A 131 -11.90 -11.41 5.23
CA THR A 131 -11.37 -12.08 4.04
C THR A 131 -10.33 -11.21 3.33
N VAL A 132 -9.41 -11.86 2.63
CA VAL A 132 -8.52 -11.23 1.65
C VAL A 132 -8.76 -11.90 0.31
N LYS A 133 -8.94 -11.07 -0.72
CA LYS A 133 -9.18 -11.54 -2.08
C LYS A 133 -8.07 -11.08 -3.00
N SER A 134 -7.49 -12.00 -3.75
CA SER A 134 -6.65 -11.67 -4.89
C SER A 134 -7.53 -11.12 -6.01
N VAL A 135 -7.02 -10.11 -6.71
CA VAL A 135 -7.73 -9.47 -7.83
C VAL A 135 -7.00 -9.87 -9.11
N LYS A 136 -7.71 -10.48 -10.05
CA LYS A 136 -7.19 -10.82 -11.38
C LYS A 136 -7.89 -9.97 -12.43
N MET A 137 -7.12 -9.24 -13.24
CA MET A 137 -7.66 -8.60 -14.45
C MET A 137 -7.89 -9.70 -15.49
N LEU A 138 -9.13 -9.86 -15.95
CA LEU A 138 -9.46 -10.72 -17.09
C LEU A 138 -9.38 -9.92 -18.40
N ASP A 139 -9.70 -8.62 -18.32
CA ASP A 139 -9.65 -7.63 -19.40
C ASP A 139 -9.52 -6.23 -18.79
N ASP A 140 -9.35 -5.18 -19.60
CA ASP A 140 -9.16 -3.77 -19.17
C ASP A 140 -10.27 -3.26 -18.23
N SER A 141 -11.46 -3.86 -18.28
CA SER A 141 -12.62 -3.49 -17.46
C SER A 141 -13.12 -4.58 -16.51
N VAL A 142 -12.64 -5.82 -16.63
CA VAL A 142 -13.21 -6.98 -15.92
C VAL A 142 -12.27 -7.49 -14.85
N LYS A 143 -12.72 -7.43 -13.59
CA LYS A 143 -11.99 -7.92 -12.42
C LYS A 143 -12.62 -9.21 -11.90
N ALA A 144 -11.84 -10.27 -11.81
CA ALA A 144 -12.17 -11.46 -11.05
C ALA A 144 -11.57 -11.38 -9.64
N TYR A 145 -12.30 -11.89 -8.66
CA TYR A 145 -11.87 -11.92 -7.26
C TYR A 145 -11.82 -13.36 -6.77
N GLU A 146 -10.69 -13.75 -6.22
CA GLU A 146 -10.47 -15.07 -5.62
C GLU A 146 -10.13 -14.90 -4.15
N THR A 147 -10.88 -15.54 -3.24
CA THR A 147 -10.56 -15.51 -1.81
C THR A 147 -9.32 -16.33 -1.53
N ILE A 148 -8.26 -15.65 -1.08
CA ILE A 148 -6.97 -16.26 -0.74
C ILE A 148 -6.79 -16.43 0.77
N TYR A 149 -7.50 -15.66 1.59
CA TYR A 149 -7.52 -15.83 3.04
C TYR A 149 -8.93 -15.62 3.58
N ASP A 150 -9.27 -16.42 4.59
CA ASP A 150 -10.53 -16.39 5.32
C ASP A 150 -10.26 -16.52 6.83
N SER A 151 -10.90 -15.66 7.63
CA SER A 151 -10.71 -15.62 9.09
C SER A 151 -11.17 -16.87 9.81
N ASP A 152 -12.20 -17.54 9.30
CA ASP A 152 -12.82 -18.67 9.96
C ASP A 152 -11.94 -19.91 9.78
N ALA A 153 -11.38 -20.07 8.57
CA ALA A 153 -10.43 -21.14 8.28
C ALA A 153 -9.00 -20.83 8.75
N LYS A 154 -8.63 -19.55 8.93
CA LYS A 154 -7.26 -19.07 9.23
C LYS A 154 -6.18 -19.66 8.31
N THR A 155 -6.55 -19.95 7.07
CA THR A 155 -5.65 -20.54 6.07
C THR A 155 -5.42 -19.56 4.93
N LEU A 156 -4.18 -19.54 4.45
CA LEU A 156 -3.79 -18.86 3.23
C LEU A 156 -3.75 -19.89 2.11
N LYS A 157 -4.58 -19.68 1.09
CA LYS A 157 -4.56 -20.47 -0.15
C LYS A 157 -3.44 -19.99 -1.06
N SER A 158 -2.97 -20.88 -1.93
CA SER A 158 -2.08 -20.51 -3.02
C SER A 158 -2.72 -19.43 -3.88
N PHE A 159 -1.92 -18.48 -4.36
CA PHE A 159 -2.38 -17.40 -5.22
C PHE A 159 -1.44 -17.28 -6.43
N ALA A 160 -2.00 -16.89 -7.57
CA ALA A 160 -1.22 -16.62 -8.77
C ALA A 160 -0.60 -15.21 -8.69
N ILE A 161 0.71 -15.12 -8.94
CA ILE A 161 1.40 -13.85 -9.12
C ILE A 161 1.06 -13.32 -10.52
N GLN A 162 0.63 -12.06 -10.57
CA GLN A 162 0.43 -11.37 -11.83
C GLN A 162 1.67 -10.54 -12.14
N PHE A 163 2.27 -10.82 -13.29
CA PHE A 163 3.28 -9.96 -13.86
C PHE A 163 2.58 -8.86 -14.64
N LEU A 164 2.98 -7.61 -14.39
CA LEU A 164 2.61 -6.49 -15.25
C LEU A 164 3.33 -6.67 -16.58
N SER A 165 2.65 -7.21 -17.58
CA SER A 165 3.09 -7.15 -18.96
C SER A 165 3.18 -5.68 -19.37
N GLN A 166 4.20 -5.30 -20.17
CA GLN A 166 4.10 -4.02 -20.87
C GLN A 166 2.79 -4.02 -21.67
N PRO A 167 1.96 -2.97 -21.59
CA PRO A 167 0.83 -2.83 -22.50
C PRO A 167 1.40 -2.97 -23.91
N SER A 168 0.78 -3.81 -24.73
CA SER A 168 1.26 -4.02 -26.10
C SER A 168 1.37 -2.65 -26.77
N LEU A 169 2.52 -2.36 -27.39
CA LEU A 169 2.76 -1.09 -28.10
C LEU A 169 1.71 -0.84 -29.21
N SER A 170 0.87 -1.83 -29.52
CA SER A 170 -0.34 -1.69 -30.34
C SER A 170 -1.34 -0.66 -29.80
N TYR A 171 -1.33 -0.33 -28.50
CA TYR A 171 -2.10 0.81 -27.95
C TYR A 171 -1.48 2.17 -28.34
N LEU A 172 -0.16 2.22 -28.58
CA LEU A 172 0.52 3.42 -29.10
C LEU A 172 0.42 3.53 -30.63
N SER A 173 0.05 2.45 -31.33
CA SER A 173 -0.22 2.46 -32.76
C SER A 173 -1.66 2.81 -33.11
N LEU A 174 -2.44 3.36 -32.16
CA LEU A 174 -3.69 4.03 -32.49
C LEU A 174 -3.38 5.25 -33.35
N SER A 175 -3.57 5.06 -34.64
CA SER A 175 -3.81 6.07 -35.65
C SER A 175 -4.54 7.30 -35.08
N SER A 176 -3.78 8.38 -34.88
CA SER A 176 -4.16 9.80 -34.95
C SER A 176 -4.91 10.49 -33.77
N ARG A 177 -4.43 11.71 -33.44
CA ARG A 177 -5.13 12.87 -32.80
C ARG A 177 -5.41 12.92 -31.29
N HIS A 178 -4.59 12.34 -30.43
CA HIS A 178 -4.65 12.71 -29.00
C HIS A 178 -3.67 13.85 -28.72
N SER A 179 -4.15 15.09 -28.77
CA SER A 179 -3.34 16.28 -28.47
C SER A 179 -3.22 16.57 -26.96
N TYR A 180 -4.09 15.98 -26.15
CA TYR A 180 -4.19 16.25 -24.70
C TYR A 180 -4.45 14.97 -23.92
N LEU A 181 -3.83 14.87 -22.74
CA LEU A 181 -4.05 13.83 -21.74
C LEU A 181 -4.49 14.49 -20.43
N SER A 182 -5.65 14.09 -19.91
CA SER A 182 -6.17 14.57 -18.63
C SER A 182 -5.84 13.57 -17.52
N LEU A 183 -5.28 14.06 -16.42
CA LEU A 183 -4.98 13.26 -15.24
C LEU A 183 -5.90 13.66 -14.08
N SER A 184 -6.63 12.69 -13.55
CA SER A 184 -7.54 12.88 -12.41
C SER A 184 -6.98 12.19 -11.17
N PHE A 185 -6.64 12.95 -10.14
CA PHE A 185 -6.21 12.40 -8.86
C PHE A 185 -7.43 12.00 -8.03
N LEU A 186 -7.69 10.69 -7.93
CA LEU A 186 -8.83 10.14 -7.20
C LEU A 186 -8.68 10.22 -5.67
N THR A 187 -7.45 10.40 -5.19
CA THR A 187 -7.14 10.57 -3.76
C THR A 187 -6.34 11.84 -3.56
N PRO A 188 -6.30 12.41 -2.34
CA PRO A 188 -5.45 13.56 -2.04
C PRO A 188 -3.98 13.26 -2.38
N THR A 189 -3.47 13.92 -3.41
CA THR A 189 -2.12 13.68 -3.92
C THR A 189 -1.18 14.74 -3.37
N ARG A 190 -0.09 14.30 -2.72
CA ARG A 190 0.98 15.17 -2.23
C ARG A 190 2.20 15.04 -3.14
N ILE A 191 2.50 16.09 -3.88
CA ILE A 191 3.69 16.18 -4.74
C ILE A 191 4.59 17.29 -4.20
N LEU A 192 5.86 16.96 -3.99
CA LEU A 192 6.87 17.90 -3.51
C LEU A 192 7.85 18.26 -4.63
N TYR A 193 8.14 19.54 -4.75
CA TYR A 193 9.19 20.06 -5.63
C TYR A 193 10.04 21.08 -4.85
N ASN A 194 11.36 20.91 -4.88
CA ASN A 194 12.31 21.72 -4.11
C ASN A 194 11.93 21.90 -2.62
N GLY A 195 11.43 20.84 -1.98
CA GLY A 195 11.04 20.84 -0.57
C GLY A 195 9.64 21.41 -0.27
N HIS A 196 8.94 21.97 -1.26
CA HIS A 196 7.65 22.63 -1.07
C HIS A 196 6.51 21.82 -1.70
N LEU A 197 5.30 21.98 -1.15
CA LEU A 197 4.08 21.42 -1.73
C LEU A 197 3.75 22.16 -3.01
N THR A 198 3.60 21.43 -4.10
CA THR A 198 3.28 21.99 -5.41
C THR A 198 1.77 21.96 -5.62
N LEU A 199 1.17 23.12 -5.84
CA LEU A 199 -0.25 23.26 -6.22
C LEU A 199 -0.44 23.28 -7.73
N ASP A 200 0.51 23.91 -8.45
CA ASP A 200 0.52 23.94 -9.91
C ASP A 200 1.47 22.87 -10.47
N LEU A 201 0.88 21.79 -11.01
CA LEU A 201 1.62 20.60 -11.39
C LEU A 201 2.15 20.70 -12.82
N GLU A 202 3.29 21.38 -12.96
CA GLU A 202 4.01 21.39 -14.24
C GLU A 202 4.42 19.97 -14.68
N PHE A 203 4.42 19.73 -15.99
CA PHE A 203 4.74 18.42 -16.58
C PHE A 203 6.06 17.84 -16.06
N HIS A 204 7.12 18.66 -16.02
CA HIS A 204 8.44 18.19 -15.59
C HIS A 204 8.45 17.82 -14.09
N ILE A 205 7.60 18.43 -13.26
CA ILE A 205 7.47 18.11 -11.83
C ILE A 205 6.81 16.74 -11.68
N LEU A 206 5.73 16.50 -12.42
CA LEU A 206 5.05 15.20 -12.45
C LEU A 206 6.00 14.08 -12.91
N ILE A 207 6.62 14.22 -14.08
CA ILE A 207 7.49 13.19 -14.65
C ILE A 207 8.68 12.89 -13.74
N ARG A 208 9.32 13.90 -13.16
CA ARG A 208 10.41 13.67 -12.18
C ARG A 208 9.94 12.88 -10.97
N ASN A 209 8.73 13.15 -10.46
CA ASN A 209 8.19 12.42 -9.32
C ASN A 209 7.76 11.00 -9.67
N LEU A 210 7.27 10.76 -10.90
CA LEU A 210 6.97 9.41 -11.41
C LEU A 210 8.23 8.59 -11.62
N LEU A 211 9.26 9.16 -12.26
CA LEU A 211 10.53 8.48 -12.51
C LEU A 211 11.27 8.11 -11.21
N ARG A 212 11.08 8.86 -10.12
CA ARG A 212 11.61 8.49 -8.79
C ARG A 212 10.93 7.26 -8.17
N ARG A 213 9.82 6.80 -8.75
CA ARG A 213 9.03 5.65 -8.28
C ARG A 213 9.28 4.38 -9.08
N LEU A 214 10.05 4.47 -10.17
CA LEU A 214 10.52 3.35 -10.99
C LEU A 214 11.95 2.97 -10.57
#